data_AF-A0A2P5X010-F1
#
_entry.id   AF-A0A2P5X010-F1
#
_cell.length_a   1.000
_cell.length_b   1.000
_cell.length_c   1.000
_cell.angle_alpha   90.00
_cell.angle_beta   90.00
_cell.angle_gamma   90.00
#
_symmetry.space_group_name_H-M   'P 1'
#
loop_
_entity.id
_entity.type
_entity.pdbx_description
1 polymer ?
#
loop_
_entity_poly.entity_id
_entity_poly.type
_entity_poly.pdbx_seq_one_letter_code
_entity_poly.pdbx_strand_id
1 'polypeptide(L)'
;MGEEYDIVNLIVLGVISWTTVFLLVRKIISDRSFELCNRIVSTIHGILAVILASLSVEDWSCPVCPLASASTPKQRQVLAVTVAYLIYDLICCLFDVKFTLDNTVHHLVSIVGLAAGLAFQLCGSEQVAAIFITEISSPLLHARELLKEFGYRDTDLNLAADVLFAVIFSVARMVGGPYLTFVTLTANNPLLIKAMAVGLQLVSTFWFYKIVKMVKYMLTKRRKQVGMPGKLD
;
A
#
# COMPACT_ATOMS: atom_id res chain seq x y z
N MET A 1 8.19 24.88 -15.86
CA MET A 1 8.70 25.51 -14.62
C MET A 1 7.60 25.73 -13.59
N GLY A 2 6.43 26.32 -13.95
CA GLY A 2 5.29 26.46 -13.04
C GLY A 2 4.72 25.12 -12.52
N GLU A 3 4.34 24.22 -13.42
CA GLU A 3 3.73 22.93 -13.00
C GLU A 3 4.66 22.03 -12.17
N GLU A 4 5.96 22.06 -12.42
CA GLU A 4 6.95 21.29 -11.65
C GLU A 4 7.07 21.82 -10.22
N TYR A 5 7.10 23.15 -10.07
CA TYR A 5 7.06 23.81 -8.77
C TYR A 5 5.78 23.49 -8.01
N ASP A 6 4.64 23.43 -8.72
CA ASP A 6 3.35 23.07 -8.13
C ASP A 6 3.31 21.63 -7.60
N ILE A 7 3.90 20.68 -8.32
CA ILE A 7 3.98 19.27 -7.86
C ILE A 7 4.91 19.13 -6.65
N VAL A 8 6.07 19.78 -6.65
CA VAL A 8 6.98 19.75 -5.50
C VAL A 8 6.31 20.36 -4.26
N ASN A 9 5.63 21.51 -4.42
CA ASN A 9 4.88 22.12 -3.33
C ASN A 9 3.76 21.20 -2.83
N LEU A 10 3.04 20.52 -3.73
CA LEU A 10 2.02 19.56 -3.36
C LEU A 10 2.59 18.39 -2.54
N ILE A 11 3.77 17.87 -2.90
CA ILE A 11 4.44 16.82 -2.14
C ILE A 11 4.84 17.34 -0.75
N VAL A 12 5.49 18.50 -0.66
CA VAL A 12 5.94 19.09 0.61
C VAL A 12 4.75 19.38 1.54
N LEU A 13 3.72 20.03 1.03
CA LEU A 13 2.48 20.30 1.77
C LEU A 13 1.78 19.00 2.17
N GLY A 14 1.82 17.99 1.30
CA GLY A 14 1.30 16.64 1.59
C GLY A 14 2.02 15.99 2.77
N VAL A 15 3.36 16.02 2.81
CA VAL A 15 4.14 15.45 3.92
C VAL A 15 3.80 16.15 5.24
N ILE A 16 3.69 17.49 5.23
CA ILE A 16 3.29 18.29 6.39
C ILE A 16 1.86 17.91 6.84
N SER A 17 0.95 17.74 5.88
CA SER A 17 -0.44 17.39 6.14
C SER A 17 -0.57 16.01 6.78
N TRP A 18 0.11 14.99 6.22
CA TRP A 18 0.13 13.64 6.81
C TRP A 18 0.75 13.62 8.21
N THR A 19 1.83 14.37 8.41
CA THR A 19 2.45 14.55 9.73
C THR A 19 1.48 15.20 10.72
N THR A 20 0.72 16.20 10.28
CA THR A 20 -0.29 16.86 11.12
C THR A 20 -1.42 15.90 11.48
N VAL A 21 -1.92 15.10 10.53
CA VAL A 21 -2.92 14.05 10.79
C VAL A 21 -2.39 13.07 11.83
N PHE A 22 -1.14 12.63 11.72
CA PHE A 22 -0.51 11.76 12.72
C PHE A 22 -0.48 12.38 14.12
N LEU A 23 -0.03 13.62 14.25
CA LEU A 23 0.02 14.33 15.53
C LEU A 23 -1.38 14.51 16.13
N LEU A 24 -2.40 14.77 15.30
CA LEU A 24 -3.79 14.87 15.74
C LEU A 24 -4.31 13.51 16.22
N VAL A 25 -4.07 12.42 15.48
CA VAL A 25 -4.43 11.06 15.90
C VAL A 25 -3.77 10.77 17.25
N ARG A 26 -2.46 10.99 17.38
CA ARG A 26 -1.74 10.80 18.66
C ARG A 26 -2.32 11.64 19.80
N LYS A 27 -2.80 12.86 19.53
CA LYS A 27 -3.41 13.71 20.55
C LYS A 27 -4.79 13.18 20.98
N ILE A 28 -5.60 12.67 20.05
CA ILE A 28 -6.94 12.17 20.32
C ILE A 28 -6.89 10.83 21.08
N ILE A 29 -5.94 9.96 20.76
CA ILE A 29 -5.74 8.65 21.38
C ILE A 29 -4.36 8.54 22.04
N SER A 30 -4.08 9.44 22.99
CA SER A 30 -2.78 9.61 23.65
C SER A 30 -2.21 8.35 24.28
N ASP A 31 -3.07 7.44 24.73
CA ASP A 31 -2.69 6.25 25.47
C ASP A 31 -2.31 5.07 24.56
N ARG A 32 -2.40 5.26 23.24
CA ARG A 32 -2.11 4.21 22.25
C ARG A 32 -0.67 4.29 21.74
N SER A 33 -0.20 3.16 21.22
CA SER A 33 1.17 3.04 20.72
C SER A 33 1.40 3.94 19.50
N PHE A 34 2.67 4.28 19.26
CA PHE A 34 3.09 4.98 18.03
C PHE A 34 2.65 4.20 16.79
N GLU A 35 2.86 2.87 16.81
CA GLU A 35 2.50 1.95 15.73
C GLU A 35 0.99 1.99 15.44
N LEU A 36 0.13 1.95 16.47
CA LEU A 36 -1.31 2.04 16.31
C LEU A 36 -1.73 3.35 15.64
N CYS A 37 -1.20 4.47 16.13
CA CYS A 37 -1.53 5.78 15.59
C CYS A 37 -1.09 5.87 14.12
N ASN A 38 0.11 5.39 13.79
CA ASN A 38 0.59 5.34 12.41
C ASN A 38 -0.33 4.48 11.53
N ARG A 39 -0.73 3.30 12.00
CA ARG A 39 -1.65 2.40 11.27
C ARG A 39 -3.01 3.04 10.96
N ILE A 40 -3.52 3.92 11.83
CA ILE A 40 -4.73 4.69 11.53
C ILE A 40 -4.48 5.65 10.36
N VAL A 41 -3.36 6.37 10.36
CA VAL A 41 -2.98 7.26 9.24
C VAL A 41 -2.80 6.45 7.95
N SER A 42 -2.12 5.30 8.01
CA SER A 42 -1.95 4.40 6.87
C SER A 42 -3.28 3.86 6.35
N THR A 43 -4.26 3.60 7.22
CA THR A 43 -5.61 3.19 6.80
C THR A 43 -6.32 4.31 6.05
N ILE A 44 -6.23 5.56 6.54
CA ILE A 44 -6.78 6.74 5.88
C ILE A 44 -6.15 6.92 4.50
N HIS A 45 -4.81 6.79 4.41
CA HIS A 45 -4.11 6.82 3.14
C HIS A 45 -4.57 5.73 2.18
N GLY A 46 -4.60 4.46 2.60
CA GLY A 46 -4.99 3.36 1.73
C GLY A 46 -6.40 3.56 1.14
N ILE A 47 -7.35 4.04 1.94
CA ILE A 47 -8.70 4.38 1.47
C ILE A 47 -8.64 5.53 0.46
N LEU A 48 -7.96 6.63 0.81
CA LEU A 48 -7.86 7.82 -0.03
C LEU A 48 -7.16 7.50 -1.37
N ALA A 49 -6.08 6.73 -1.35
CA ALA A 49 -5.30 6.33 -2.51
C ALA A 49 -6.15 5.52 -3.49
N VAL A 50 -6.92 4.54 -3.00
CA VAL A 50 -7.84 3.75 -3.83
C VAL A 50 -8.93 4.62 -4.45
N ILE A 51 -9.54 5.53 -3.67
CA ILE A 51 -10.57 6.46 -4.16
C ILE A 51 -10.00 7.37 -5.24
N LEU A 52 -8.89 8.06 -4.95
CA LEU A 52 -8.27 9.00 -5.87
C LEU A 52 -7.77 8.31 -7.13
N ALA A 53 -7.14 7.14 -7.00
CA ALA A 53 -6.72 6.33 -8.14
C ALA A 53 -7.92 6.01 -9.05
N SER A 54 -9.01 5.51 -8.47
CA SER A 54 -10.24 5.18 -9.21
C SER A 54 -10.83 6.41 -9.92
N LEU A 55 -10.87 7.57 -9.25
CA LEU A 55 -11.40 8.81 -9.84
C LEU A 55 -10.49 9.43 -10.91
N SER A 56 -9.24 8.99 -10.99
CA SER A 56 -8.26 9.46 -11.97
C SER A 56 -8.14 8.57 -13.21
N VAL A 57 -8.81 7.41 -13.22
CA VAL A 57 -8.93 6.55 -14.41
C VAL A 57 -9.72 7.30 -15.49
N GLU A 58 -9.14 7.40 -16.69
CA GLU A 58 -9.75 8.12 -17.81
C GLU A 58 -10.83 7.29 -18.51
N ASP A 59 -10.58 6.00 -18.68
CA ASP A 59 -11.51 5.06 -19.31
C ASP A 59 -11.50 3.71 -18.57
N TRP A 60 -12.64 3.35 -17.97
CA TRP A 60 -12.80 2.08 -17.28
C TRP A 60 -12.89 0.88 -18.22
N SER A 61 -13.10 1.09 -19.53
CA SER A 61 -13.02 0.01 -20.52
C SER A 61 -11.58 -0.54 -20.63
N CYS A 62 -10.58 0.32 -20.39
CA CYS A 62 -9.19 -0.08 -20.21
C CYS A 62 -8.51 0.82 -19.15
N PRO A 63 -8.55 0.46 -17.85
CA PRO A 63 -8.07 1.32 -16.76
C PRO A 63 -6.56 1.55 -16.75
N VAL A 64 -5.80 0.75 -17.51
CA VAL A 64 -4.34 0.90 -17.69
C VAL A 64 -3.98 1.61 -19.00
N CYS A 65 -4.96 1.96 -19.84
CA CYS A 65 -4.74 2.64 -21.10
C CYS A 65 -4.88 4.17 -20.94
N PRO A 66 -4.26 4.96 -21.84
CA PRO A 66 -3.21 4.54 -22.77
C PRO A 66 -1.89 4.20 -22.04
N LEU A 67 -1.09 3.28 -22.59
CA LEU A 67 0.20 2.87 -22.02
C LEU A 67 1.31 3.85 -22.42
N ALA A 68 2.27 4.08 -21.53
CA ALA A 68 3.42 4.97 -21.73
C ALA A 68 3.02 6.37 -22.24
N SER A 69 1.80 6.82 -21.91
CA SER A 69 1.26 8.11 -22.35
C SER A 69 1.58 9.22 -21.36
N ALA A 70 1.36 10.46 -21.79
CA ALA A 70 1.42 11.61 -20.91
C ALA A 70 0.42 11.47 -19.76
N SER A 71 0.87 11.75 -18.54
CA SER A 71 0.05 11.67 -17.33
C SER A 71 -0.89 12.87 -17.24
N THR A 72 -2.17 12.63 -16.98
CA THR A 72 -3.14 13.72 -16.77
C THR A 72 -2.84 14.49 -15.47
N PRO A 73 -3.33 15.74 -15.33
CA PRO A 73 -3.21 16.48 -14.08
C PRO A 73 -3.76 15.72 -12.87
N LYS A 74 -4.88 14.99 -13.03
CA LYS A 74 -5.47 14.17 -11.96
C LYS A 74 -4.54 13.03 -11.56
N GLN A 75 -4.01 12.27 -12.52
CA GLN A 75 -3.07 11.19 -12.25
C GLN A 75 -1.83 11.73 -11.53
N ARG A 76 -1.23 12.84 -12.01
CA ARG A 76 -0.08 13.49 -11.35
C ARG A 76 -0.40 13.90 -9.91
N GLN A 77 -1.61 14.41 -9.63
CA GLN A 77 -2.03 14.70 -8.25
C GLN A 77 -2.11 13.44 -7.38
N VAL A 78 -2.69 12.34 -7.88
CA VAL A 78 -2.76 11.06 -7.14
C VAL A 78 -1.35 10.55 -6.79
N LEU A 79 -0.45 10.58 -7.76
CA LEU A 79 0.96 10.19 -7.60
C LEU A 79 1.63 11.07 -6.53
N ALA A 80 1.49 12.40 -6.61
CA ALA A 80 2.09 13.33 -5.66
C ALA A 80 1.58 13.14 -4.22
N VAL A 81 0.26 12.99 -4.04
CA VAL A 81 -0.34 12.71 -2.72
C VAL A 81 0.16 11.39 -2.14
N THR A 82 0.34 10.37 -2.99
CA THR A 82 0.84 9.06 -2.57
C THR A 82 2.32 9.10 -2.24
N VAL A 83 3.16 9.78 -3.03
CA VAL A 83 4.58 10.01 -2.72
C VAL A 83 4.74 10.74 -1.40
N ALA A 84 3.93 11.79 -1.16
CA ALA A 84 3.95 12.53 0.09
C ALA A 84 3.65 11.64 1.31
N TYR A 85 2.64 10.77 1.20
CA TYR A 85 2.36 9.79 2.24
C TYR A 85 3.54 8.83 2.43
N LEU A 86 4.08 8.25 1.36
CA LEU A 86 5.17 7.28 1.45
C LEU A 86 6.43 7.86 2.09
N ILE A 87 6.74 9.13 1.84
CA ILE A 87 7.84 9.84 2.51
C ILE A 87 7.56 9.98 4.01
N TYR A 88 6.36 10.46 4.36
CA TYR A 88 5.94 10.56 5.76
C TYR A 88 6.02 9.20 6.49
N ASP A 89 5.47 8.15 5.88
CA ASP A 89 5.39 6.82 6.50
C ASP A 89 6.78 6.17 6.61
N LEU A 90 7.65 6.38 5.61
CA LEU A 90 9.06 5.97 5.70
C LEU A 90 9.75 6.63 6.89
N ILE A 91 9.55 7.94 7.10
CA ILE A 91 10.11 8.65 8.26
C ILE A 91 9.56 8.05 9.55
N CYS A 92 8.25 7.81 9.66
CA CYS A 92 7.66 7.15 10.82
C CYS A 92 8.24 5.76 11.08
N CYS A 93 8.47 4.96 10.03
CA CYS A 93 9.09 3.64 10.13
C CYS A 93 10.54 3.69 10.62
N LEU A 94 11.29 4.76 10.35
CA LEU A 94 12.65 4.95 10.85
C LEU A 94 12.70 5.28 12.36
N PHE A 95 11.61 5.84 12.90
CA PHE A 95 11.46 6.10 14.33
C PHE A 95 10.82 4.95 15.11
N ASP A 96 10.24 3.97 14.41
CA ASP A 96 9.65 2.81 15.06
C ASP A 96 10.73 1.82 15.53
N VAL A 97 10.49 1.18 16.67
CA VAL A 97 11.42 0.21 17.28
C VAL A 97 11.56 -1.05 16.42
N LYS A 98 10.55 -1.35 15.60
CA LYS A 98 10.49 -2.53 14.72
C LYS A 98 10.83 -2.19 13.27
N PHE A 99 12.03 -1.69 13.03
CA PHE A 99 12.55 -1.53 11.68
C PHE A 99 12.50 -2.86 10.91
N THR A 100 11.93 -2.85 9.69
CA THR A 100 11.92 -4.02 8.80
C THR A 100 12.43 -3.63 7.43
N LEU A 101 13.49 -4.33 6.98
CA LEU A 101 14.16 -4.03 5.71
C LEU A 101 13.20 -4.16 4.52
N ASP A 102 12.28 -5.13 4.54
CA ASP A 102 11.31 -5.32 3.47
C ASP A 102 10.35 -4.13 3.32
N ASN A 103 9.92 -3.51 4.43
CA ASN A 103 9.10 -2.31 4.36
C ASN A 103 9.89 -1.11 3.85
N THR A 104 11.14 -0.92 4.29
CA THR A 104 12.00 0.15 3.77
C THR A 104 12.23 0.02 2.27
N VAL A 105 12.55 -1.19 1.78
CA VAL A 105 12.73 -1.44 0.34
C VAL A 105 11.43 -1.16 -0.42
N HIS A 106 10.27 -1.56 0.13
CA HIS A 106 8.97 -1.23 -0.44
C HIS A 106 8.80 0.28 -0.61
N HIS A 107 9.00 1.07 0.46
CA HIS A 107 8.87 2.52 0.40
C HIS A 107 9.83 3.14 -0.60
N LEU A 108 11.10 2.73 -0.61
CA LEU A 108 12.10 3.30 -1.53
C LEU A 108 11.74 3.01 -2.99
N VAL A 109 11.39 1.78 -3.33
CA VAL A 109 10.99 1.41 -4.69
C VAL A 109 9.72 2.17 -5.12
N SER A 110 8.73 2.28 -4.22
CA SER A 110 7.48 3.01 -4.49
C SER A 110 7.73 4.51 -4.67
N ILE A 111 8.51 5.15 -3.78
CA ILE A 111 8.83 6.58 -3.87
C ILE A 111 9.59 6.86 -5.16
N VAL A 112 10.66 6.10 -5.47
CA VAL A 112 11.46 6.30 -6.67
C VAL A 112 10.63 6.05 -7.94
N GLY A 113 9.80 5.00 -7.96
CA GLY A 113 8.94 4.68 -9.09
C GLY A 113 7.90 5.75 -9.39
N LEU A 114 7.17 6.21 -8.38
CA LEU A 114 6.15 7.24 -8.53
C LEU A 114 6.77 8.62 -8.82
N ALA A 115 7.88 8.96 -8.16
CA ALA A 115 8.62 10.19 -8.45
C ALA A 115 9.18 10.21 -9.87
N ALA A 116 9.65 9.07 -10.39
CA ALA A 116 10.05 8.94 -11.78
C ALA A 116 8.88 9.22 -12.74
N GLY A 117 7.68 8.71 -12.44
CA GLY A 117 6.47 9.01 -13.23
C GLY A 117 6.11 10.49 -13.24
N LEU A 118 6.26 11.17 -12.10
CA LEU A 118 6.08 12.61 -11.98
C LEU A 118 7.13 13.39 -12.75
N ALA A 119 8.41 12.99 -12.68
CA ALA A 119 9.52 13.67 -13.34
C ALA A 119 9.47 13.51 -14.87
N PHE A 120 9.18 12.29 -15.36
CA PHE A 120 9.01 12.03 -16.79
C PHE A 120 7.66 12.51 -17.32
N GLN A 121 6.66 12.71 -16.44
CA GLN A 121 5.27 13.01 -16.78
C GLN A 121 4.64 11.98 -17.71
N LEU A 122 5.07 10.72 -17.60
CA LEU A 122 4.63 9.60 -18.41
C LEU A 122 4.06 8.48 -17.52
N CYS A 123 3.35 7.55 -18.16
CA CYS A 123 2.82 6.31 -17.59
C CYS A 123 1.83 6.47 -16.43
N GLY A 124 1.07 7.58 -16.43
CA GLY A 124 0.10 7.90 -15.39
C GLY A 124 -0.95 6.81 -15.19
N SER A 125 -1.48 6.24 -16.28
CA SER A 125 -2.45 5.14 -16.21
C SER A 125 -1.86 3.88 -15.55
N GLU A 126 -0.63 3.49 -15.91
CA GLU A 126 0.03 2.35 -15.27
C GLU A 126 0.31 2.60 -13.78
N GLN A 127 0.77 3.81 -13.41
CA GLN A 127 1.10 4.12 -12.02
C GLN A 127 -0.13 4.27 -11.13
N VAL A 128 -1.21 4.85 -11.65
CA VAL A 128 -2.49 4.90 -10.92
C VAL A 128 -3.06 3.50 -10.72
N ALA A 129 -2.99 2.64 -11.73
CA ALA A 129 -3.35 1.24 -11.59
C ALA A 129 -2.46 0.54 -10.55
N ALA A 130 -1.15 0.85 -10.52
CA ALA A 130 -0.22 0.31 -9.54
C ALA A 130 -0.63 0.70 -8.12
N ILE A 131 -0.91 1.99 -7.87
CA ILE A 131 -1.39 2.50 -6.59
C ILE A 131 -2.68 1.77 -6.18
N PHE A 132 -3.64 1.61 -7.09
CA PHE A 132 -4.89 0.91 -6.80
C PHE A 132 -4.64 -0.53 -6.34
N ILE A 133 -3.89 -1.32 -7.12
CA ILE A 133 -3.67 -2.74 -6.80
C ILE A 133 -2.80 -2.92 -5.55
N THR A 134 -1.90 -1.98 -5.25
CA THR A 134 -1.09 -2.06 -4.03
C THR A 134 -1.89 -1.66 -2.81
N GLU A 135 -2.70 -0.61 -2.90
CA GLU A 135 -3.37 -0.03 -1.73
C GLU A 135 -4.71 -0.67 -1.37
N ILE A 136 -5.39 -1.37 -2.30
CA ILE A 136 -6.70 -1.98 -2.02
C ILE A 136 -6.69 -2.98 -0.85
N SER A 137 -5.54 -3.60 -0.57
CA SER A 137 -5.38 -4.50 0.58
C SER A 137 -4.97 -3.81 1.89
N SER A 138 -4.48 -2.57 1.84
CA SER A 138 -3.88 -1.86 2.97
C SER A 138 -4.85 -1.62 4.14
N PRO A 139 -6.11 -1.18 3.93
CA PRO A 139 -7.05 -0.99 5.05
C PRO A 139 -7.26 -2.26 5.87
N LEU A 140 -7.29 -3.43 5.22
CA LEU A 140 -7.43 -4.71 5.91
C LEU A 140 -6.13 -5.18 6.58
N LEU A 141 -4.97 -4.89 5.97
CA LEU A 141 -3.67 -5.09 6.59
C LEU A 141 -3.55 -4.31 7.92
N HIS A 142 -4.02 -3.07 7.96
CA HIS A 142 -3.98 -2.29 9.18
C HIS A 142 -5.08 -2.77 10.15
N ALA A 143 -6.30 -3.02 9.68
CA ALA A 143 -7.40 -3.50 10.51
C ALA A 143 -7.03 -4.80 11.26
N ARG A 144 -6.38 -5.77 10.60
CA ARG A 144 -5.97 -7.02 11.26
C ARG A 144 -4.97 -6.82 12.40
N GLU A 145 -4.06 -5.87 12.29
CA GLU A 145 -3.08 -5.58 13.36
C GLU A 145 -3.73 -4.75 14.47
N LEU A 146 -4.59 -3.79 14.11
CA LEU A 146 -5.39 -3.02 15.08
C LEU A 146 -6.26 -3.94 15.94
N LEU A 147 -6.96 -4.91 15.34
CA LEU A 147 -7.75 -5.90 16.07
C LEU A 147 -6.91 -6.66 17.10
N LYS A 148 -5.67 -7.07 16.75
CA LYS A 148 -4.77 -7.76 17.69
C LYS A 148 -4.36 -6.86 18.85
N GLU A 149 -4.15 -5.57 18.61
CA GLU A 149 -3.78 -4.61 19.65
C GLU A 149 -4.95 -4.27 20.58
N PHE A 150 -6.19 -4.29 20.07
CA PHE A 150 -7.41 -4.14 20.88
C PHE A 150 -7.83 -5.44 21.61
N GLY A 151 -7.00 -6.49 21.60
CA GLY A 151 -7.26 -7.73 22.32
C GLY A 151 -8.12 -8.76 21.57
N TYR A 152 -8.48 -8.50 20.31
CA TYR A 152 -9.24 -9.43 19.46
C TYR A 152 -8.35 -10.48 18.76
N ARG A 153 -7.15 -10.74 19.26
CA ARG A 153 -6.26 -11.77 18.70
C ARG A 153 -6.93 -13.14 18.78
N ASP A 154 -6.76 -13.95 17.73
CA ASP A 154 -7.32 -15.31 17.63
C ASP A 154 -8.87 -15.40 17.68
N THR A 155 -9.58 -14.28 17.48
CA THR A 155 -11.04 -14.26 17.31
C THR A 155 -11.46 -14.51 15.87
N ASP A 156 -12.74 -14.87 15.65
CA ASP A 156 -13.29 -15.03 14.30
C ASP A 156 -13.26 -13.73 13.49
N LEU A 157 -13.42 -12.57 14.15
CA LEU A 157 -13.29 -11.26 13.51
C LEU A 157 -11.85 -11.01 13.03
N ASN A 158 -10.85 -11.31 13.86
CA ASN A 158 -9.45 -11.20 13.46
C ASN A 158 -9.11 -12.18 12.33
N LEU A 159 -9.62 -13.42 12.38
CA LEU A 159 -9.42 -14.36 11.30
C LEU A 159 -10.06 -13.90 9.99
N ALA A 160 -11.27 -13.35 10.04
CA ALA A 160 -11.95 -12.81 8.86
C ALA A 160 -11.11 -11.70 8.22
N ALA A 161 -10.56 -10.78 9.02
CA ALA A 161 -9.65 -9.73 8.54
C ALA A 161 -8.36 -10.33 7.93
N ASP A 162 -7.76 -11.33 8.57
CA ASP A 162 -6.56 -12.03 8.07
C ASP A 162 -6.80 -12.71 6.72
N VAL A 163 -7.94 -13.42 6.57
CA VAL A 163 -8.32 -14.12 5.33
C VAL A 163 -8.66 -13.12 4.23
N LEU A 164 -9.45 -12.09 4.53
CA LEU A 164 -9.85 -11.09 3.54
C LEU A 164 -8.63 -10.29 3.03
N PHE A 165 -7.73 -9.89 3.94
CA PHE A 165 -6.45 -9.30 3.57
C PHE A 165 -5.66 -10.23 2.64
N ALA A 166 -5.49 -11.50 3.00
CA ALA A 166 -4.73 -12.46 2.20
C ALA A 166 -5.35 -12.66 0.80
N VAL A 167 -6.67 -12.78 0.70
CA VAL A 167 -7.38 -12.93 -0.58
C VAL A 167 -7.20 -11.70 -1.46
N ILE A 168 -7.50 -10.50 -0.93
CA ILE A 168 -7.41 -9.26 -1.71
C ILE A 168 -5.97 -8.98 -2.13
N PHE A 169 -5.00 -9.15 -1.23
CA PHE A 169 -3.58 -9.03 -1.55
C PHE A 169 -3.18 -9.98 -2.69
N SER A 170 -3.61 -11.24 -2.62
CA SER A 170 -3.27 -12.26 -3.62
C SER A 170 -3.85 -11.92 -4.99
N VAL A 171 -5.14 -11.58 -5.06
CA VAL A 171 -5.79 -11.23 -6.32
C VAL A 171 -5.17 -9.96 -6.91
N ALA A 172 -5.10 -8.89 -6.12
CA ALA A 172 -4.62 -7.61 -6.61
C ALA A 172 -3.14 -7.68 -7.03
N ARG A 173 -2.27 -8.25 -6.19
CA ARG A 173 -0.82 -8.18 -6.42
C ARG A 173 -0.23 -9.39 -7.11
N MET A 174 -0.82 -10.59 -7.01
CA MET A 174 -0.28 -11.81 -7.66
C MET A 174 -1.01 -12.18 -8.96
N VAL A 175 -2.17 -11.56 -9.24
CA VAL A 175 -2.83 -11.66 -10.55
C VAL A 175 -2.75 -10.33 -11.29
N GLY A 176 -3.27 -9.25 -10.68
CA GLY A 176 -3.22 -7.91 -11.27
C GLY A 176 -1.78 -7.36 -11.40
N GLY A 177 -0.95 -7.58 -10.38
CA GLY A 177 0.45 -7.14 -10.37
C GLY A 177 1.28 -7.64 -11.55
N PRO A 178 1.40 -8.96 -11.80
CA PRO A 178 2.15 -9.47 -12.95
C PRO A 178 1.64 -8.96 -14.30
N TYR A 179 0.32 -8.84 -14.46
CA TYR A 179 -0.27 -8.26 -15.67
C TYR A 179 0.15 -6.80 -15.84
N LEU A 180 0.04 -5.99 -14.79
CA LEU A 180 0.44 -4.59 -14.82
C LEU A 180 1.94 -4.42 -15.07
N THR A 181 2.78 -5.23 -14.42
CA THR A 181 4.22 -5.25 -14.65
C THR A 181 4.52 -5.63 -16.10
N PHE A 182 3.85 -6.63 -16.66
CA PHE A 182 4.01 -7.04 -18.05
C PHE A 182 3.72 -5.88 -19.02
N VAL A 183 2.54 -5.25 -18.92
CA VAL A 183 2.17 -4.15 -19.83
C VAL A 183 3.11 -2.95 -19.69
N THR A 184 3.54 -2.64 -18.45
CA THR A 184 4.53 -1.58 -18.17
C THR A 184 5.88 -1.87 -18.82
N LEU A 185 6.33 -3.12 -18.79
CA LEU A 185 7.60 -3.56 -19.37
C LEU A 185 7.57 -3.60 -20.89
N THR A 186 6.45 -3.97 -21.50
CA THR A 186 6.29 -4.04 -22.96
C THR A 186 6.05 -2.69 -23.60
N ALA A 187 5.51 -1.72 -22.86
CA ALA A 187 5.32 -0.37 -23.35
C ALA A 187 6.65 0.40 -23.47
N ASN A 188 6.63 1.54 -24.17
CA ASN A 188 7.81 2.39 -24.38
C ASN A 188 8.12 3.28 -23.15
N ASN A 189 8.14 2.68 -21.97
CA ASN A 189 8.41 3.35 -20.71
C ASN A 189 9.93 3.54 -20.47
N PRO A 190 10.35 4.62 -19.78
CA PRO A 190 11.72 4.80 -19.32
C PRO A 190 12.23 3.59 -18.51
N LEU A 191 13.51 3.26 -18.66
CA LEU A 191 14.11 2.09 -18.01
C LEU A 191 13.95 2.12 -16.48
N LEU A 192 14.00 3.30 -15.87
CA LEU A 192 13.80 3.47 -14.43
C LEU A 192 12.40 3.03 -14.00
N ILE A 193 11.35 3.40 -14.74
CA ILE A 193 9.96 3.00 -14.44
C ILE A 193 9.83 1.48 -14.53
N LYS A 194 10.40 0.87 -15.58
CA LYS A 194 10.44 -0.58 -15.77
C LYS A 194 11.13 -1.29 -14.61
N ALA A 195 12.29 -0.79 -14.18
CA ALA A 195 13.03 -1.33 -13.05
C ALA A 195 12.24 -1.24 -11.73
N MET A 196 11.58 -0.10 -11.47
CA MET A 196 10.76 0.08 -10.27
C MET A 196 9.51 -0.79 -10.28
N ALA A 197 8.86 -0.98 -11.44
CA ALA A 197 7.73 -1.90 -11.59
C ALA A 197 8.12 -3.34 -11.26
N VAL A 198 9.28 -3.82 -11.74
CA VAL A 198 9.81 -5.14 -11.38
C VAL A 198 10.14 -5.21 -9.89
N GLY A 199 10.80 -4.19 -9.34
CA GLY A 199 11.12 -4.12 -7.91
C GLY A 199 9.86 -4.25 -7.03
N LEU A 200 8.80 -3.53 -7.39
CA LEU A 200 7.53 -3.55 -6.65
C LEU A 200 6.84 -4.92 -6.74
N GLN A 201 6.91 -5.59 -7.89
CA GLN A 201 6.39 -6.94 -8.06
C GLN A 201 7.21 -7.97 -7.24
N LEU A 202 8.53 -7.82 -7.17
CA LEU A 202 9.39 -8.70 -6.37
C LEU A 202 9.09 -8.57 -4.87
N VAL A 203 8.98 -7.34 -4.36
CA VAL A 203 8.59 -7.09 -2.96
C VAL A 203 7.21 -7.69 -2.67
N SER A 204 6.25 -7.50 -3.58
CA SER A 204 4.90 -8.07 -3.43
C SER A 204 4.93 -9.60 -3.40
N THR A 205 5.78 -10.23 -4.22
CA THR A 205 5.95 -11.69 -4.25
C THR A 205 6.59 -12.21 -2.96
N PHE A 206 7.57 -11.49 -2.42
CA PHE A 206 8.17 -11.81 -1.12
C PHE A 206 7.15 -11.74 0.01
N TRP A 207 6.30 -10.71 0.04
CA TRP A 207 5.22 -10.61 1.01
C TRP A 207 4.15 -11.68 0.83
N PHE A 208 3.81 -12.04 -0.41
CA PHE A 208 2.90 -13.15 -0.67
C PHE A 208 3.41 -14.46 -0.06
N TYR A 209 4.71 -14.75 -0.18
CA TYR A 209 5.32 -15.90 0.48
C TYR A 209 5.15 -15.86 2.02
N LYS A 210 5.34 -14.70 2.65
CA LYS A 210 5.09 -14.51 4.10
C LYS A 210 3.62 -14.75 4.45
N ILE A 211 2.69 -14.27 3.63
CA ILE A 211 1.24 -14.45 3.81
C ILE A 211 0.86 -15.92 3.70
N VAL A 212 1.36 -16.66 2.70
CA VAL A 212 1.10 -18.10 2.55
C VAL A 212 1.57 -18.87 3.77
N LYS A 213 2.76 -18.55 4.31
CA LYS A 213 3.26 -19.15 5.56
C LYS A 213 2.36 -18.86 6.75
N MET A 214 1.91 -17.61 6.89
CA MET A 214 0.99 -17.20 7.94
C MET A 214 -0.34 -17.96 7.87
N VAL A 215 -0.96 -18.01 6.69
CA VAL A 215 -2.24 -18.73 6.47
C VAL A 215 -2.10 -20.22 6.78
N LYS A 216 -1.01 -20.88 6.31
CA LYS A 216 -0.72 -22.29 6.64
C LYS A 216 -0.61 -22.51 8.14
N TYR A 217 0.07 -21.62 8.85
CA TYR A 217 0.21 -21.68 10.31
C TYR A 217 -1.16 -21.54 11.00
N MET A 218 -1.97 -20.56 10.60
CA MET A 218 -3.30 -20.32 11.18
C MET A 218 -4.24 -21.52 11.00
N LEU A 219 -4.31 -22.08 9.79
CA LEU A 219 -5.13 -23.27 9.51
C LEU A 219 -4.69 -24.47 10.35
N THR A 220 -3.38 -24.67 10.49
CA THR A 220 -2.83 -25.76 11.30
C THR A 220 -3.16 -25.57 12.79
N LYS A 221 -3.02 -24.35 13.32
CA LYS A 221 -3.37 -24.02 14.71
C LYS A 221 -4.86 -24.25 14.98
N ARG A 222 -5.75 -23.77 14.09
CA ARG A 222 -7.20 -23.96 14.22
C ARG A 222 -7.60 -25.43 14.21
N ARG A 223 -7.00 -26.24 13.33
CA ARG A 223 -7.25 -27.69 13.30
C ARG A 223 -6.90 -28.37 14.62
N LYS A 224 -5.82 -27.96 15.28
CA LYS A 224 -5.43 -28.48 16.60
C LYS A 224 -6.42 -28.07 17.71
N GLN A 225 -6.94 -26.85 17.66
CA GLN A 225 -7.91 -26.35 18.64
C GLN A 225 -9.28 -27.04 18.51
N VAL A 226 -9.75 -27.26 17.27
CA VAL A 226 -11.02 -27.96 17.00
C VAL A 226 -10.89 -29.49 17.21
N GLY A 227 -9.70 -30.05 17.00
CA GLY A 227 -9.42 -31.48 17.15
C GLY A 227 -9.13 -31.95 18.58
N MET A 228 -9.12 -31.07 19.57
CA MET A 228 -9.07 -31.47 20.98
C MET A 228 -10.49 -31.71 21.49
N PRO A 229 -10.92 -32.96 21.74
CA PRO A 229 -12.17 -33.20 22.45
C PRO A 229 -12.05 -32.58 23.84
N GLY A 230 -13.07 -31.81 24.25
CA GLY A 230 -13.13 -31.24 25.58
C GLY A 230 -12.91 -32.34 26.62
N LYS A 231 -11.89 -32.19 27.45
CA LYS A 231 -11.85 -32.89 28.73
C LYS A 231 -12.98 -32.30 29.56
N LEU A 232 -14.06 -33.07 29.69
CA LEU A 232 -15.02 -32.94 30.76
C LEU A 232 -14.29 -33.39 32.02
N ASP A 233 -13.83 -32.41 32.80
CA ASP A 233 -13.47 -32.58 34.22
C ASP A 233 -14.55 -31.88 35.05
#